data_AF-A3Z228-F1
#
_entry.id   AF-A3Z228-F1
#
_cell.length_a   1.000
_cell.length_b   1.000
_cell.length_c   1.000
_cell.angle_alpha   90.00
_cell.angle_beta   90.00
_cell.angle_gamma   90.00
#
_symmetry.space_group_name_H-M   'P 1'
#
loop_
_entity.id
_entity.type
_entity.pdbx_description
1 polymer ?
#
loop_
_entity_poly.entity_id
_entity_poly.type
_entity_poly.pdbx_seq_one_letter_code
_entity_poly.pdbx_strand_id
1 'polypeptide(L)'
;MASKSSSTVNPATTTFSEWISGAIEQGVKPEQALAVVGLGLMRGMASTGAELPLLDLDAEVEGSVTVSTLKGRLEAISLAVQTGAPLTTQEVTLLLGARPGTAVVRRAGITAQRLSRNVWQLSRASDERSTPSVGFSDGFRRRL
;
A
#
# COMPACT_ATOMS: atom_id res chain seq x y z
N MET A 1 18.98 -33.36 34.10
CA MET A 1 18.43 -33.61 32.74
C MET A 1 17.09 -32.89 32.69
N ALA A 2 17.03 -31.66 32.18
CA ALA A 2 16.61 -31.32 30.80
C ALA A 2 15.27 -32.04 30.44
N SER A 3 14.14 -31.36 30.23
CA SER A 3 13.96 -30.24 29.31
C SER A 3 12.72 -29.40 29.68
N LYS A 4 12.87 -28.08 29.62
CA LYS A 4 11.76 -27.11 29.69
C LYS A 4 11.42 -26.77 28.24
N SER A 5 10.30 -27.31 27.73
CA SER A 5 9.81 -26.99 26.38
C SER A 5 9.33 -25.55 26.36
N SER A 6 10.20 -24.66 25.86
CA SER A 6 9.85 -23.28 25.54
C SER A 6 9.07 -23.29 24.23
N SER A 7 7.75 -23.17 24.33
CA SER A 7 6.88 -22.93 23.18
C SER A 7 7.06 -21.47 22.76
N THR A 8 7.79 -21.25 21.67
CA THR A 8 7.90 -19.97 20.94
C THR A 8 6.51 -19.51 20.51
N VAL A 9 5.98 -18.46 21.14
CA VAL A 9 4.76 -17.78 20.69
C VAL A 9 5.12 -16.84 19.54
N ASN A 10 4.61 -17.14 18.35
CA ASN A 10 4.67 -16.28 17.18
C ASN A 10 3.75 -15.06 17.38
N PRO A 11 4.19 -13.81 17.14
CA PRO A 11 3.39 -12.61 17.41
C PRO A 11 2.31 -12.28 16.35
N ALA A 12 1.87 -13.26 15.54
CA ALA A 12 1.07 -12.99 14.34
C ALA A 12 -0.39 -13.48 14.40
N THR A 13 -0.91 -13.91 15.54
CA THR A 13 -2.33 -14.27 15.65
C THR A 13 -2.84 -14.05 17.07
N THR A 14 -2.86 -12.80 17.55
CA THR A 14 -3.63 -12.46 18.75
C THR A 14 -5.10 -12.65 18.41
N THR A 15 -5.67 -13.74 18.90
CA THR A 15 -7.09 -14.04 18.70
C THR A 15 -7.93 -13.07 19.53
N PHE A 16 -9.13 -12.72 19.04
CA PHE A 16 -10.06 -11.81 19.73
C PHE A 16 -10.32 -12.23 21.20
N SER A 17 -10.29 -13.54 21.47
CA SER A 17 -10.42 -14.10 22.82
C SER A 17 -9.27 -13.67 23.75
N GLU A 18 -8.04 -13.61 23.24
CA GLU A 18 -6.84 -13.25 24.03
C GLU A 18 -6.81 -11.75 24.33
N TRP A 19 -7.32 -10.91 23.41
CA TRP A 19 -7.52 -9.49 23.64
C TRP A 19 -8.59 -9.23 24.73
N ILE A 20 -9.72 -9.96 24.68
CA ILE A 20 -10.75 -9.86 25.73
C ILE A 20 -10.19 -10.31 27.08
N SER A 21 -9.44 -11.42 27.13
CA SER A 21 -8.80 -11.88 28.36
C SER A 21 -7.84 -10.84 28.93
N GLY A 22 -7.00 -10.20 28.10
CA GLY A 22 -6.12 -9.11 28.53
C GLY A 22 -6.87 -7.85 29.00
N ALA A 23 -8.01 -7.52 28.39
CA ALA A 23 -8.86 -6.41 28.83
C ALA A 23 -9.56 -6.71 30.17
N ILE A 24 -9.98 -7.95 30.39
CA ILE A 24 -10.56 -8.39 31.67
C ILE A 24 -9.49 -8.35 32.78
N GLU A 25 -8.26 -8.76 32.49
CA GLU A 25 -7.12 -8.65 33.44
C GLU A 25 -6.81 -7.19 33.80
N GLN A 26 -7.05 -6.25 32.89
CA GLN A 26 -6.93 -4.80 33.12
C GLN A 26 -8.14 -4.21 33.87
N GLY A 27 -9.08 -5.05 34.32
CA GLY A 27 -10.25 -4.65 35.11
C GLY A 27 -11.38 -4.06 34.28
N VAL A 28 -11.31 -4.17 32.95
CA VAL A 28 -12.39 -3.73 32.07
C VAL A 28 -13.54 -4.72 32.18
N LYS A 29 -14.67 -4.24 32.69
CA LYS A 29 -15.86 -5.09 32.84
C LYS A 29 -16.37 -5.51 31.45
N PRO A 30 -16.77 -6.78 31.25
CA PRO A 30 -17.20 -7.27 29.94
C PRO A 30 -18.36 -6.46 29.38
N GLU A 31 -19.23 -5.90 30.23
CA GLU A 31 -20.32 -5.02 29.83
C GLU A 31 -19.83 -3.69 29.25
N GLN A 32 -18.68 -3.18 29.72
CA GLN A 32 -18.06 -1.95 29.20
C GLN A 32 -17.37 -2.21 27.86
N ALA A 33 -16.69 -3.36 27.71
CA ALA A 33 -16.13 -3.76 26.43
C ALA A 33 -17.25 -3.94 25.39
N LEU A 34 -18.35 -4.60 25.77
CA LEU A 34 -19.52 -4.77 24.91
C LEU A 34 -20.18 -3.42 24.59
N ALA A 35 -20.26 -2.49 25.56
CA ALA A 35 -20.79 -1.15 25.32
C ALA A 35 -19.93 -0.34 24.32
N VAL A 36 -18.60 -0.44 24.40
CA VAL A 36 -17.69 0.22 23.46
C VAL A 36 -17.82 -0.38 22.06
N VAL A 37 -17.89 -1.71 21.95
CA VAL A 37 -18.12 -2.41 20.67
C VAL A 37 -19.49 -2.04 20.09
N GLY A 38 -20.54 -2.03 20.91
CA GLY A 38 -21.90 -1.66 20.51
C GLY A 38 -21.99 -0.21 20.06
N LEU A 39 -21.33 0.72 20.75
CA LEU A 39 -21.29 2.13 20.36
C LEU A 39 -20.53 2.32 19.03
N GLY A 40 -19.43 1.57 18.83
CA GLY A 40 -18.71 1.55 17.56
C GLY A 40 -19.57 1.05 16.40
N LEU A 41 -20.31 -0.05 16.61
CA LEU A 41 -21.22 -0.61 15.62
C LEU A 41 -22.39 0.33 15.31
N MET A 42 -23.01 0.95 16.32
CA MET A 42 -24.11 1.90 16.11
C MET A 42 -23.65 3.17 15.40
N ARG A 43 -22.45 3.66 15.70
CA ARG A 43 -21.87 4.80 14.98
C ARG A 43 -21.54 4.44 13.53
N GLY A 44 -21.04 3.22 13.29
CA GLY A 44 -20.83 2.70 11.95
C GLY A 44 -22.15 2.56 11.18
N MET A 45 -23.21 2.07 11.84
CA MET A 45 -24.54 1.94 11.25
C MET A 45 -25.18 3.30 10.94
N ALA A 46 -25.04 4.28 11.83
CA ALA A 46 -25.51 5.65 11.64
C ALA A 46 -24.75 6.40 10.53
N SER A 47 -23.53 5.95 10.19
CA SER A 47 -22.76 6.47 9.05
C SER A 47 -22.94 5.68 7.76
N THR A 48 -23.67 4.55 7.75
CA THR A 48 -23.84 3.75 6.54
C THR A 48 -24.88 4.34 5.59
N GLY A 49 -24.42 5.27 4.76
CA GLY A 49 -24.50 5.06 3.33
C GLY A 49 -23.16 4.49 2.85
N ALA A 50 -23.08 3.16 2.74
CA ALA A 50 -22.02 2.35 2.15
C ALA A 50 -20.73 2.03 2.96
N GLU A 51 -20.44 0.72 2.91
CA GLU A 51 -19.17 0.01 3.18
C GLU A 51 -18.76 -0.24 4.63
N LEU A 52 -18.35 -1.50 4.85
CA LEU A 52 -17.98 -2.11 6.11
C LEU A 52 -16.74 -1.39 6.70
N PRO A 53 -16.65 -1.18 8.03
CA PRO A 53 -15.43 -0.70 8.66
C PRO A 53 -14.37 -1.80 8.64
N LEU A 54 -13.68 -1.97 7.52
CA LEU A 54 -12.26 -2.31 7.58
C LEU A 54 -11.64 -1.21 8.42
N LEU A 55 -10.94 -1.58 9.49
CA LEU A 55 -10.26 -0.67 10.41
C LEU A 55 -9.30 0.24 9.64
N ASP A 56 -9.82 1.32 9.09
CA ASP A 56 -9.04 2.41 8.54
C ASP A 56 -8.63 3.29 9.72
N LEU A 57 -7.57 2.83 10.41
CA LEU A 57 -6.88 3.63 11.42
C LEU A 57 -6.10 4.79 10.77
N ASP A 58 -6.12 4.92 9.44
CA ASP A 58 -5.60 6.06 8.69
C ASP A 58 -6.68 7.14 8.53
N ALA A 59 -7.20 7.66 9.65
CA ALA A 59 -7.69 9.03 9.65
C ALA A 59 -6.48 9.94 9.41
N GLU A 60 -6.13 10.11 8.13
CA GLU A 60 -5.01 10.91 7.65
C GLU A 60 -5.12 12.32 8.27
N VAL A 61 -4.25 12.60 9.24
CA VAL A 61 -3.92 13.99 9.58
C VAL A 61 -3.23 14.55 8.36
N GLU A 62 -3.93 15.44 7.66
CA GLU A 62 -3.50 16.11 6.44
C GLU A 62 -2.04 16.60 6.57
N GLY A 63 -1.10 15.88 5.95
CA GLY A 63 0.34 16.20 5.96
C GLY A 63 1.27 15.27 6.75
N SER A 64 0.76 14.30 7.51
CA SER A 64 1.61 13.31 8.20
C SER A 64 1.87 12.08 7.32
N VAL A 65 3.11 11.89 6.87
CA VAL A 65 3.52 10.64 6.21
C VAL A 65 3.74 9.57 7.28
N THR A 66 2.80 8.63 7.38
CA THR A 66 2.91 7.48 8.28
C THR A 66 3.86 6.42 7.73
N VAL A 67 4.39 5.56 8.61
CA VAL A 67 5.26 4.44 8.17
C VAL A 67 4.47 3.44 7.30
N SER A 68 3.17 3.25 7.58
CA SER A 68 2.26 2.41 6.79
C SER A 68 2.09 2.94 5.36
N THR A 69 1.79 4.23 5.20
CA THR A 69 1.63 4.86 3.87
C THR A 69 2.94 4.86 3.08
N LEU A 70 4.08 5.11 3.74
CA LEU A 70 5.39 5.02 3.11
C LEU A 70 5.68 3.59 2.61
N LYS A 71 5.43 2.59 3.47
CA LYS A 71 5.62 1.18 3.13
C LYS A 71 4.75 0.79 1.93
N GLY A 72 3.45 1.12 1.97
CA GLY A 72 2.53 0.84 0.87
C GLY A 72 2.99 1.45 -0.46
N ARG A 73 3.49 2.70 -0.43
CA ARG A 73 4.06 3.34 -1.62
C ARG A 73 5.29 2.60 -2.15
N LEU A 74 6.20 2.16 -1.29
CA LEU A 74 7.40 1.43 -1.69
C LEU A 74 7.08 0.05 -2.27
N GLU A 75 6.12 -0.66 -1.67
CA GLU A 75 5.61 -1.94 -2.18
C GLU A 75 4.96 -1.77 -3.56
N ALA A 76 4.14 -0.73 -3.74
CA ALA A 76 3.51 -0.40 -5.01
C ALA A 76 4.53 -0.08 -6.11
N ILE A 77 5.59 0.69 -5.80
CA ILE A 77 6.70 0.95 -6.74
C ILE A 77 7.38 -0.36 -7.13
N SER A 78 7.71 -1.19 -6.14
CA SER A 78 8.37 -2.48 -6.38
C SER A 78 7.53 -3.38 -7.29
N LEU A 79 6.23 -3.47 -7.03
CA LEU A 79 5.29 -4.27 -7.83
C LEU A 79 5.15 -3.72 -9.25
N ALA A 80 5.01 -2.40 -9.41
CA ALA A 80 4.89 -1.77 -10.72
C ALA A 80 6.14 -2.01 -11.58
N VAL A 81 7.33 -1.93 -10.99
CA VAL A 81 8.60 -2.21 -11.67
C VAL A 81 8.70 -3.69 -12.04
N GLN A 82 8.34 -4.60 -11.12
CA GLN A 82 8.42 -6.05 -11.38
C GLN A 82 7.44 -6.51 -12.47
N THR A 83 6.24 -5.96 -12.47
CA THR A 83 5.18 -6.33 -13.42
C THR A 83 5.27 -5.57 -14.74
N GLY A 84 5.93 -4.41 -14.75
CA GLY A 84 5.90 -3.49 -15.89
C GLY A 84 4.49 -2.95 -16.17
N ALA A 85 3.59 -2.97 -15.19
CA ALA A 85 2.20 -2.60 -15.37
C ALA A 85 2.05 -1.14 -15.84
N PRO A 86 1.07 -0.85 -16.72
CA PRO A 86 0.78 0.52 -17.14
C PRO A 86 0.17 1.32 -15.99
N LEU A 87 0.66 2.54 -15.79
CA LEU A 87 0.21 3.47 -14.76
C LEU A 87 -0.27 4.79 -15.35
N THR A 88 -1.19 5.44 -14.64
CA THR A 88 -1.68 6.78 -14.95
C THR A 88 -0.73 7.88 -14.49
N THR A 89 -0.91 9.09 -15.03
CA THR A 89 -0.15 10.27 -14.61
C THR A 89 -0.31 10.58 -13.11
N GLN A 90 -1.50 10.33 -12.54
CA GLN A 90 -1.78 10.56 -11.12
C GLN A 90 -1.04 9.56 -10.24
N GLU A 91 -1.11 8.27 -10.58
CA GLU A 91 -0.40 7.21 -9.86
C GLU A 91 1.12 7.43 -9.90
N VAL A 92 1.67 7.76 -11.06
CA VAL A 92 3.09 8.12 -11.18
C VAL A 92 3.45 9.33 -10.31
N THR A 93 2.57 10.33 -10.22
CA THR A 93 2.79 11.50 -9.36
C THR A 93 2.83 11.10 -7.89
N LEU A 94 1.93 10.23 -7.44
CA LEU A 94 1.87 9.72 -6.07
C LEU A 94 3.10 8.86 -5.75
N LEU A 95 3.45 7.93 -6.64
CA LEU A 95 4.56 7.01 -6.46
C LEU A 95 5.91 7.72 -6.47
N LEU A 96 6.16 8.63 -7.43
CA LEU A 96 7.40 9.40 -7.50
C LEU A 96 7.44 10.58 -6.52
N GLY A 97 6.30 10.99 -5.97
CA GLY A 97 6.17 12.23 -5.20
C GLY A 97 6.49 13.49 -6.02
N ALA A 98 6.35 13.44 -7.34
CA ALA A 98 6.55 14.57 -8.26
C ALA A 98 5.74 14.38 -9.52
N ARG A 99 5.15 15.47 -10.02
CA ARG A 99 4.39 15.45 -11.27
C ARG A 99 5.34 15.28 -12.45
N PRO A 100 5.13 14.28 -13.33
CA PRO A 100 6.01 14.08 -14.46
C PRO A 100 5.79 15.17 -15.53
N GLY A 101 6.84 15.92 -15.86
CA GLY A 101 6.80 17.04 -16.82
C GLY A 101 7.28 16.69 -18.24
N THR A 102 8.06 15.61 -18.38
CA THR A 102 8.71 15.18 -19.62
C THR A 102 8.35 13.74 -19.94
N ALA A 103 8.60 13.29 -21.18
CA ALA A 103 8.29 11.91 -21.58
C ALA A 103 9.08 10.84 -20.81
N VAL A 104 10.21 11.20 -20.21
CA VAL A 104 11.00 10.37 -19.30
C VAL A 104 11.34 11.18 -18.07
N VAL A 105 11.10 10.64 -16.88
CA VAL A 105 11.39 11.26 -15.60
C VAL A 105 12.19 10.28 -14.75
N ARG A 106 13.34 10.72 -14.23
CA ARG A 106 14.20 9.89 -13.38
C ARG A 106 14.26 10.48 -11.98
N ARG A 107 14.02 9.65 -10.97
CA ARG A 107 14.11 10.04 -9.56
C ARG A 107 14.49 8.85 -8.68
N ALA A 108 15.44 9.05 -7.77
CA ALA A 108 15.80 8.08 -6.73
C ALA A 108 16.02 6.64 -7.25
N GLY A 109 16.63 6.49 -8.44
CA GLY A 109 16.93 5.17 -9.03
C GLY A 109 15.78 4.51 -9.80
N ILE A 110 14.62 5.16 -9.91
CA ILE A 110 13.49 4.74 -10.75
C ILE A 110 13.38 5.66 -11.96
N THR A 111 13.10 5.08 -13.12
CA THR A 111 12.71 5.80 -14.34
C THR A 111 11.23 5.59 -14.59
N ALA A 112 10.49 6.68 -14.83
CA ALA A 112 9.14 6.65 -15.38
C ALA A 112 9.18 7.06 -16.84
N GLN A 113 8.74 6.18 -17.73
CA GLN A 113 8.68 6.41 -19.16
C GLN A 113 7.22 6.48 -19.62
N ARG A 114 6.88 7.51 -20.40
CA ARG A 114 5.56 7.67 -20.99
C ARG A 114 5.44 6.80 -22.24
N LEU A 115 4.52 5.85 -22.23
CA LEU A 115 4.19 5.00 -23.38
C LEU A 115 3.15 5.68 -24.29
N SER A 116 2.16 6.34 -23.71
CA SER A 116 1.13 7.09 -24.44
C SER A 116 0.51 8.17 -23.54
N ARG A 117 -0.57 8.83 -23.98
CA ARG A 117 -1.26 9.84 -23.16
C ARG A 117 -1.79 9.19 -21.89
N ASN A 118 -1.33 9.67 -20.73
CA ASN A 118 -1.69 9.13 -19.41
C ASN A 118 -1.34 7.65 -19.21
N VAL A 119 -0.41 7.09 -20.00
CA VAL A 119 0.08 5.73 -19.81
C VAL A 119 1.58 5.78 -19.64
N TRP A 120 2.04 5.31 -18.48
CA TRP A 120 3.41 5.33 -18.04
C TRP A 120 3.84 3.95 -17.58
N GLN A 121 5.14 3.70 -17.59
CA GLN A 121 5.74 2.49 -17.06
C GLN A 121 6.91 2.87 -16.16
N LEU A 122 7.05 2.17 -15.03
CA LEU A 122 8.20 2.32 -14.14
C LEU A 122 9.23 1.24 -14.43
N SER A 123 10.50 1.61 -14.46
CA SER A 123 11.64 0.71 -14.57
C SER A 123 12.74 1.13 -13.62
N ARG A 124 13.66 0.21 -13.28
CA ARG A 124 14.86 0.60 -12.54
C ARG A 124 15.79 1.36 -13.48
N ALA A 125 16.45 2.40 -12.99
CA ALA A 125 17.44 3.14 -13.76
C ALA A 125 18.63 2.28 -14.22
N SER A 126 18.84 1.09 -13.62
CA SER A 126 19.80 0.09 -14.08
C SER A 126 19.36 -0.65 -15.34
N ASP A 127 18.07 -0.86 -15.54
CA ASP A 127 17.55 -1.75 -16.59
C ASP A 127 17.63 -1.10 -17.97
N GLU A 128 17.61 0.23 -18.04
CA GLU A 128 17.77 0.99 -19.29
C GLU A 128 19.15 0.86 -19.93
N ARG A 129 20.15 0.34 -19.19
CA ARG A 129 21.47 0.04 -19.75
C ARG A 129 21.49 -1.27 -20.57
N SER A 130 20.46 -2.10 -20.42
CA SER A 130 20.40 -3.46 -20.97
C SER A 130 19.35 -3.64 -22.07
N THR A 131 18.38 -2.73 -22.18
CA THR A 131 17.35 -2.78 -23.22
C THR A 131 17.67 -1.79 -24.34
N PRO A 132 18.09 -2.24 -25.54
CA PRO A 132 17.99 -1.38 -26.72
C PRO A 132 16.51 -1.01 -26.84
N SER A 133 16.22 0.28 -26.99
CA SER A 133 14.87 0.80 -27.11
C SER A 133 14.11 0.03 -28.20
N VAL A 134 13.32 -0.97 -27.81
CA VAL A 134 12.31 -1.56 -28.68
C VAL A 134 11.20 -0.52 -28.73
N GLY A 135 11.44 0.51 -29.53
CA GLY A 135 10.46 1.50 -29.91
C GLY A 135 9.35 0.76 -30.63
N PHE A 136 8.24 0.58 -29.93
CA PHE A 136 6.95 0.15 -30.49
C PHE A 136 6.46 1.08 -31.63
N SER A 137 7.19 2.15 -31.94
CA SER A 137 6.94 3.10 -33.03
C SER A 137 7.56 2.75 -34.40
N ASP A 138 8.42 1.72 -34.54
CA ASP A 138 9.04 1.42 -35.85
C ASP A 138 8.15 0.60 -36.81
N GLY A 139 7.00 0.10 -36.35
CA GLY A 139 6.07 -0.67 -37.18
C GLY A 139 5.22 0.18 -38.14
N PHE A 140 5.00 1.45 -37.83
CA PHE A 140 4.06 2.31 -38.59
C PHE A 140 4.70 3.15 -39.70
N ARG A 141 6.04 3.16 -39.84
CA ARG A 141 6.74 3.92 -40.91
C ARG A 141 7.16 3.07 -42.11
N ARG A 142 6.93 1.75 -42.09
CA ARG A 142 7.33 0.83 -43.17
C ARG A 142 6.20 0.47 -44.15
N ARG A 143 5.27 1.39 -44.41
CA ARG A 143 4.36 1.24 -45.55
C ARG A 143 4.44 2.48 -46.43
N LEU A 144 5.00 2.22 -47.60
CA LEU A 144 5.10 3.03 -48.81
C LEU A 144 3.77 3.71 -49.15
#